data_AF-A0A528KKA2-F1
#
_entry.id   AF-A0A528KKA2-F1
#
_cell.length_a   1.000
_cell.length_b   1.000
_cell.length_c   1.000
_cell.angle_alpha   90.00
_cell.angle_beta   90.00
_cell.angle_gamma   90.00
#
_symmetry.space_group_name_H-M   'P 1'
#
loop_
_entity.id
_entity.type
_entity.pdbx_description
1 polymer ?
#
loop_
_entity_poly.entity_id
_entity_poly.type
_entity_poly.pdbx_seq_one_letter_code
_entity_poly.pdbx_strand_id
1 'polypeptide(L)' 'MPLEIDEIDRRLLAELQRDGTLSVDQLSERVSLSRNACWRRVKRLEEDGVITGRVALVDADKLGLGLSVFI' A
#
# COMPACT_ATOMS: atom_id res chain seq x y z
N MET A 1 -0.56 13.77 -16.89
CA MET A 1 -0.54 14.77 -15.80
C MET A 1 -0.27 14.01 -14.51
N PRO A 2 0.57 14.51 -13.59
CA PRO A 2 0.79 13.81 -12.32
C PRO A 2 -0.53 13.78 -11.53
N LEU A 3 -0.86 12.63 -10.96
CA LEU A 3 -2.01 12.51 -10.07
C LEU A 3 -1.80 13.44 -8.87
N GLU A 4 -2.80 14.24 -8.51
CA GLU A 4 -2.77 14.97 -7.25
C GLU A 4 -3.06 14.01 -6.09
N ILE A 5 -1.98 13.65 -5.38
CA ILE A 5 -2.03 12.86 -4.15
C ILE A 5 -2.13 13.83 -2.98
N ASP A 6 -3.26 13.78 -2.25
CA ASP A 6 -3.47 14.61 -1.07
C ASP A 6 -2.87 13.99 0.21
N GLU A 7 -3.00 14.68 1.33
CA GLU A 7 -2.47 14.21 2.62
C GLU A 7 -3.09 12.90 3.09
N ILE A 8 -4.37 12.68 2.79
CA ILE A 8 -5.08 11.45 3.19
C ILE A 8 -4.59 10.28 2.35
N ASP A 9 -4.39 10.49 1.05
CA ASP A 9 -3.82 9.48 0.17
C ASP A 9 -2.41 9.07 0.62
N ARG A 10 -1.58 10.04 1.06
CA ARG A 10 -0.25 9.75 1.63
C ARG A 10 -0.34 8.89 2.89
N ARG A 11 -1.30 9.19 3.79
CA ARG A 11 -1.52 8.39 5.00
C ARG A 11 -1.99 6.97 4.67
N LEU A 12 -2.91 6.83 3.70
CA LEU A 12 -3.36 5.52 3.22
C LEU A 12 -2.21 4.69 2.66
N LEU A 13 -1.37 5.30 1.80
CA LEU A 13 -0.21 4.64 1.22
C LEU A 13 0.82 4.25 2.28
N ALA A 14 1.05 5.09 3.29
CA ALA A 14 1.96 4.78 4.39
C ALA A 14 1.48 3.56 5.20
N GLU A 15 0.18 3.48 5.51
CA GLU A 15 -0.39 2.32 6.23
C GLU A 15 -0.33 1.05 5.37
N LEU A 16 -0.69 1.14 4.09
CA LEU A 16 -0.67 0.00 3.16
C LEU A 16 0.74 -0.52 2.85
N GLN A 17 1.74 0.36 2.77
CA GLN A 17 3.14 -0.06 2.57
C GLN A 17 3.70 -0.73 3.82
N ARG A 18 3.25 -0.32 5.01
CA ARG A 18 3.61 -0.96 6.27
C ARG A 18 2.96 -2.34 6.40
N ASP A 19 1.68 -2.44 6.06
CA ASP A 19 0.91 -3.67 6.11
C ASP A 19 -0.11 -3.71 4.95
N GLY A 20 0.25 -4.44 3.89
CA GLY A 20 -0.61 -4.61 2.72
C GLY A 20 -1.80 -5.53 2.94
N THR A 21 -1.92 -6.16 4.13
CA THR A 21 -3.00 -7.10 4.46
C THR A 21 -4.20 -6.44 5.13
N LEU A 22 -4.10 -5.15 5.47
CA LEU A 22 -5.16 -4.41 6.13
C LEU A 22 -6.45 -4.39 5.30
N SER A 23 -7.57 -4.68 5.96
CA SER A 23 -8.88 -4.49 5.36
C SER A 23 -9.20 -3.01 5.21
N VAL A 24 -10.15 -2.69 4.33
CA VAL A 24 -10.66 -1.32 4.18
C VAL A 24 -11.23 -0.78 5.49
N ASP A 25 -11.85 -1.64 6.31
CA ASP A 25 -12.38 -1.26 7.62
C ASP A 25 -11.24 -0.82 8.55
N GLN A 26 -10.19 -1.63 8.67
CA GLN A 26 -9.02 -1.32 9.49
C GLN A 26 -8.29 -0.07 9.01
N LEU A 27 -8.13 0.09 7.69
CA LEU A 27 -7.54 1.31 7.11
C LEU A 27 -8.38 2.54 7.45
N SER A 28 -9.70 2.44 7.32
CA SER A 28 -10.61 3.55 7.55
C SER A 28 -10.54 4.09 8.99
N GLU A 29 -10.38 3.19 9.97
CA GLU A 29 -10.14 3.55 11.37
C GLU A 29 -8.81 4.29 11.56
N ARG A 30 -7.73 3.77 10.96
CA ARG A 30 -6.37 4.35 11.09
C ARG A 30 -6.22 5.73 10.44
N VAL A 31 -6.91 5.96 9.32
CA VAL A 31 -6.86 7.25 8.62
C VAL A 31 -8.02 8.19 8.95
N SER A 32 -8.90 7.79 9.87
CA SER A 32 -10.07 8.57 10.32
C SER A 32 -11.00 8.94 9.16
N LEU A 33 -11.31 7.97 8.31
CA LEU A 33 -12.25 8.11 7.19
C LEU A 33 -13.44 7.16 7.35
N SER A 34 -14.54 7.46 6.63
CA SER A 34 -15.57 6.44 6.43
C SER A 34 -15.05 5.31 5.53
N ARG A 35 -15.55 4.09 5.74
CA ARG A 35 -15.21 2.91 4.93
C ARG A 35 -15.34 3.18 3.42
N ASN A 36 -16.43 3.80 2.99
CA ASN A 36 -16.69 4.09 1.58
C ASN A 36 -15.71 5.12 1.00
N ALA A 37 -15.35 6.15 1.76
CA ALA A 37 -14.35 7.13 1.34
C ALA A 37 -12.96 6.51 1.21
N CYS A 38 -12.58 5.64 2.17
CA CYS A 38 -11.34 4.89 2.14
C CYS A 38 -11.28 3.96 0.91
N TRP A 39 -12.33 3.16 0.68
CA TRP A 39 -12.41 2.25 -0.47
C TRP A 39 -12.23 2.97 -1.80
N ARG A 40 -12.97 4.07 -2.02
CA ARG A 40 -12.92 4.82 -3.27
C ARG A 40 -11.52 5.38 -3.54
N ARG A 41 -10.82 5.85 -2.50
CA ARG A 41 -9.45 6.37 -2.62
C ARG A 41 -8.46 5.27 -2.94
N VAL A 42 -8.50 4.14 -2.22
CA VAL A 42 -7.62 2.98 -2.51
C VAL A 42 -7.84 2.47 -3.93
N LYS A 43 -9.11 2.30 -4.34
CA LYS A 43 -9.45 1.87 -5.69
C LYS A 43 -8.92 2.83 -6.76
N ARG A 44 -9.09 4.15 -6.57
CA ARG A 44 -8.52 5.16 -7.47
C ARG A 44 -6.99 5.02 -7.55
N LEU A 45 -6.30 4.90 -6.42
CA LEU A 45 -4.84 4.75 -6.38
C LEU A 45 -4.36 3.48 -7.09
N GLU A 46 -5.16 2.41 -7.09
CA GLU A 46 -4.89 1.18 -7.87
C GLU A 46 -5.15 1.38 -9.37
N GLU A 47 -6.31 1.94 -9.74
CA GLU A 47 -6.69 2.19 -11.15
C GLU A 47 -5.73 3.14 -11.84
N ASP A 48 -5.22 4.14 -11.11
CA ASP A 48 -4.26 5.12 -11.59
C ASP A 48 -2.81 4.61 -11.56
N GLY A 49 -2.58 3.37 -11.13
CA GLY A 49 -1.26 2.73 -11.10
C GLY A 49 -0.30 3.27 -10.03
N VAL A 50 -0.79 4.05 -9.06
CA VAL A 50 0.01 4.48 -7.90
C VAL A 50 0.29 3.28 -6.99
N ILE A 51 -0.72 2.43 -6.77
CA ILE A 51 -0.55 1.11 -6.16
C ILE A 51 -0.35 0.11 -7.29
N THR A 52 0.90 -0.30 -7.49
CA THR A 52 1.30 -1.18 -8.60
C THR A 52 1.12 -2.67 -8.29
N GLY A 53 1.04 -3.05 -7.01
CA GLY A 53 0.80 -4.42 -6.59
C GLY A 53 0.84 -4.61 -5.08
N ARG A 54 0.38 -5.78 -4.63
CA ARG A 54 0.54 -6.27 -3.26
C ARG A 54 1.36 -7.54 -3.31
N VAL A 55 2.39 -7.61 -2.48
CA VAL A 55 3.37 -8.71 -2.51
C VAL A 55 3.56 -9.29 -1.11
N ALA A 56 3.81 -10.60 -1.05
CA ALA A 56 4.33 -11.23 0.15
C ALA A 56 5.84 -11.02 0.18
N LEU A 57 6.34 -10.44 1.27
CA LEU A 57 7.77 -10.40 1.53
C LEU A 57 8.21 -11.76 2.08
N VAL A 58 9.28 -12.29 1.51
CA VAL A 58 9.82 -13.61 1.86
C VAL A 58 11.25 -13.48 2.34
N ASP A 59 11.64 -14.39 3.21
CA ASP A 59 12.98 -14.49 3.77
C ASP A 59 13.93 -15.11 2.74
N ALA A 60 14.92 -14.34 2.29
CA ALA A 60 15.86 -14.78 1.27
C ALA A 60 16.74 -15.95 1.75
N ASP A 61 17.17 -15.96 3.01
CA ASP A 61 18.05 -16.99 3.56
C ASP A 61 17.34 -18.34 3.62
N LYS A 62 16.07 -18.34 4.05
CA LYS A 62 15.24 -19.55 4.06
C LYS A 62 14.95 -20.10 2.67
N LEU A 63 15.10 -19.28 1.64
CA LEU A 63 14.95 -19.67 0.23
C LEU A 63 16.28 -20.03 -0.44
N GLY A 64 17.41 -20.00 0.29
CA GLY A 64 18.73 -20.28 -0.28
C GLY A 64 19.26 -19.15 -1.17
N LEU A 65 18.73 -17.94 -1.05
CA LEU A 65 19.11 -16.75 -1.84
C LEU A 65 20.07 -15.84 -1.05
N GLY A 66 21.11 -16.42 -0.45
CA GLY A 66 22.00 -15.73 0.50
C GLY A 66 23.01 -14.73 -0.11
N LEU A 67 23.04 -14.54 -1.43
CA LEU A 67 23.92 -13.57 -2.09
C LEU A 67 23.09 -12.44 -2.70
N SER A 68 23.30 -11.22 -2.22
CA SER A 68 22.81 -9.98 -2.82
C SER A 68 23.98 -9.10 -3.20
N VAL A 69 24.03 -8.66 -4.46
CA VAL A 69 25.09 -7.79 -5.00
C VAL A 69 24.45 -6.50 -5.52
N PHE A 70 25.02 -5.37 -5.16
CA PHE A 70 24.68 -4.05 -5.70
C PHE A 70 25.82 -3.61 -6.63
N ILE A 71 25.48 -3.10 -7.81
CA ILE A 71 26.43 -2.59 -8.82
C ILE A 71 26.27 -1.08 -8.91
#